data_AF-A0A0A1WTU5-F1
#
_entry.id   AF-A0A0A1WTU5-F1
#
_cell.length_a   1.000
_cell.length_b   1.000
_cell.length_c   1.000
_cell.angle_alpha   90.00
_cell.angle_beta   90.00
_cell.angle_gamma   90.00
#
_symmetry.space_group_name_H-M   'P 1'
#
loop_
_entity.id
_entity.type
_entity.pdbx_description
1 polymer ?
#
loop_
_entity_poly.entity_id
_entity_poly.type
_entity_poly.pdbx_seq_one_letter_code
_entity_poly.pdbx_strand_id
1 'polypeptide(L)'
;EPIYRDGKYVGMTTTTGYGFTFKKQVCLGFVRNFAEDGTELPVTNDYILSGHYEVEVAGMRFEAKVNLHSPNLPTKFPDKEREAYHATRDKQGQADLLSYETKY
;
A
#
# COMPACT_ATOMS: atom_id res chain seq x y z
N GLU A 1 -9.78 -10.70 -8.91
CA GLU A 1 -8.82 -11.76 -8.51
C GLU A 1 -8.66 -11.76 -6.99
N PRO A 2 -8.62 -12.92 -6.30
CA PRO A 2 -8.44 -12.99 -4.85
C PRO A 2 -7.06 -12.50 -4.38
N ILE A 3 -7.04 -11.77 -3.27
CA ILE A 3 -5.84 -11.32 -2.56
C ILE A 3 -5.68 -12.16 -1.31
N TYR A 4 -4.50 -12.74 -1.14
CA TYR A 4 -4.10 -13.49 0.05
C TYR A 4 -3.02 -12.74 0.82
N ARG A 5 -3.08 -12.78 2.14
CA ARG A 5 -2.04 -12.34 3.09
C ARG A 5 -1.69 -13.52 3.98
N ASP A 6 -0.41 -13.89 4.03
CA ASP A 6 0.09 -15.03 4.81
C ASP A 6 -0.72 -16.32 4.56
N GLY A 7 -1.09 -16.55 3.29
CA GLY A 7 -1.90 -17.71 2.85
C GLY A 7 -3.40 -17.61 3.12
N LYS A 8 -3.88 -16.61 3.86
CA LYS A 8 -5.30 -16.37 4.18
C LYS A 8 -5.93 -15.39 3.21
N TYR A 9 -7.17 -15.65 2.78
CA TYR A 9 -7.92 -14.73 1.94
C TYR A 9 -8.23 -13.45 2.71
N VAL A 10 -7.90 -12.29 2.13
CA VAL A 10 -8.11 -10.99 2.78
C VAL A 10 -8.81 -9.97 1.89
N GLY A 11 -9.09 -10.27 0.63
CA GLY A 11 -9.75 -9.31 -0.24
C GLY A 11 -9.75 -9.68 -1.71
N MET A 12 -10.13 -8.71 -2.52
CA MET A 12 -10.24 -8.85 -3.97
C MET A 12 -9.61 -7.65 -4.67
N THR A 13 -8.95 -7.91 -5.78
CA THR A 13 -8.60 -6.89 -6.77
C THR A 13 -9.89 -6.35 -7.42
N THR A 14 -9.90 -5.05 -7.67
CA THR A 14 -11.00 -4.33 -8.34
C THR A 14 -10.59 -3.90 -9.75
N THR A 15 -9.33 -3.48 -9.90
CA THR A 15 -8.77 -3.04 -11.17
C THR A 15 -7.38 -3.61 -11.34
N THR A 16 -7.05 -4.07 -12.54
CA THR A 16 -5.72 -4.59 -12.86
C THR A 16 -5.22 -4.02 -14.19
N GLY A 17 -3.91 -3.95 -14.36
CA GLY A 17 -3.29 -3.45 -15.59
C GLY A 17 -1.80 -3.72 -15.63
N TYR A 18 -1.22 -3.72 -16.83
CA TYR A 18 0.22 -3.93 -16.99
C TYR A 18 0.97 -2.60 -16.94
N GLY A 19 1.81 -2.42 -15.92
CA GLY A 19 2.67 -1.25 -15.78
C GLY A 19 3.91 -1.37 -16.64
N PHE A 20 3.87 -0.85 -17.87
CA PHE A 20 4.98 -0.93 -18.83
C PHE A 20 6.31 -0.40 -18.30
N THR A 21 6.28 0.69 -17.52
CA THR A 21 7.47 1.27 -16.89
C THR A 21 8.12 0.32 -15.89
N PHE A 22 7.31 -0.45 -15.14
CA PHE A 22 7.81 -1.44 -14.18
C PHE A 22 8.05 -2.82 -14.81
N LYS A 23 7.50 -3.06 -16.01
CA LYS A 23 7.39 -4.38 -16.64
C LYS A 23 6.73 -5.42 -15.74
N LYS A 24 5.68 -5.00 -15.02
CA LYS A 24 4.96 -5.83 -14.04
C LYS A 24 3.45 -5.64 -14.14
N GLN A 25 2.71 -6.68 -13.77
CA GLN A 25 1.27 -6.55 -13.50
C GLN A 25 1.07 -5.72 -12.24
N VAL A 26 0.13 -4.79 -12.28
CA VAL A 26 -0.27 -3.94 -11.17
C VAL A 26 -1.75 -4.18 -10.89
N CYS A 27 -2.08 -4.37 -9.62
CA CYS A 27 -3.45 -4.58 -9.16
C CYS A 27 -3.78 -3.56 -8.08
N LEU A 28 -4.99 -3.04 -8.13
CA LEU A 28 -5.61 -2.28 -7.06
C LEU A 28 -6.74 -3.14 -6.47
N GLY A 29 -6.92 -3.09 -5.16
CA GLY A 29 -7.94 -3.84 -4.46
C GLY A 29 -8.12 -3.39 -3.02
N PHE A 30 -9.16 -3.92 -2.38
CA PHE A 30 -9.43 -3.67 -0.97
C PHE A 30 -9.02 -4.88 -0.15
N VAL A 31 -8.38 -4.63 0.99
CA VAL A 31 -7.95 -5.63 1.98
C VAL A 31 -8.77 -5.44 3.25
N ARG A 32 -9.15 -6.55 3.87
CA ARG A 32 -9.81 -6.62 5.17
C ARG A 32 -8.92 -7.33 6.16
N ASN A 33 -9.10 -7.02 7.44
CA ASN A 33 -8.42 -7.68 8.55
C ASN A 33 -9.47 -8.43 9.37
N PHE A 34 -9.29 -9.74 9.50
CA PHE A 34 -10.19 -10.60 10.25
C PHE A 34 -9.41 -11.32 11.34
N ALA A 35 -9.96 -11.33 12.55
CA ALA A 35 -9.51 -12.21 13.61
C ALA A 35 -9.86 -13.68 13.29
N GLU A 36 -9.30 -14.62 14.06
CA GLU A 36 -9.52 -16.06 13.84
C GLU A 36 -10.98 -16.50 14.05
N ASP A 37 -11.73 -15.75 14.85
CA ASP A 37 -13.17 -15.93 15.09
C ASP A 37 -14.04 -15.34 13.97
N GLY A 38 -13.44 -14.69 12.97
CA GLY A 38 -14.13 -14.02 11.87
C GLY A 38 -14.53 -12.57 12.14
N THR A 39 -14.22 -12.01 13.32
CA THR A 39 -14.52 -10.62 13.65
C THR A 39 -13.66 -9.67 12.83
N GLU A 40 -14.26 -8.60 12.28
CA GLU A 40 -13.51 -7.56 11.57
C GLU A 40 -12.66 -6.73 12.54
N LEU A 41 -11.37 -6.63 12.24
CA LEU A 41 -10.41 -5.80 12.95
C LEU A 41 -10.08 -4.55 12.14
N PRO A 42 -9.62 -3.48 12.79
CA PRO A 42 -9.08 -2.32 12.09
C PRO A 42 -7.93 -2.70 11.15
N VAL A 43 -7.96 -2.15 9.94
CA VAL A 43 -6.86 -2.27 8.97
C VAL A 43 -5.87 -1.15 9.25
N THR A 44 -4.73 -1.49 9.86
CA THR A 44 -3.66 -0.53 10.18
C THR A 44 -2.54 -0.57 9.14
N ASN A 45 -1.74 0.49 9.06
CA ASN A 45 -0.56 0.50 8.18
C ASN A 45 0.40 -0.66 8.50
N ASP A 46 0.62 -0.94 9.79
CA ASP A 46 1.49 -2.04 10.23
C ASP A 46 0.95 -3.41 9.78
N TYR A 47 -0.36 -3.62 9.88
CA TYR A 47 -1.01 -4.83 9.38
C TYR A 47 -0.78 -5.00 7.87
N ILE A 48 -0.91 -3.90 7.12
CA ILE A 48 -0.70 -3.92 5.67
C ILE A 48 0.76 -4.21 5.33
N LEU A 49 1.72 -3.48 5.91
CA LEU A 49 3.12 -3.50 5.49
C LEU A 49 3.92 -4.71 5.99
N SER A 50 3.46 -5.40 7.03
CA SER A 50 4.16 -6.56 7.62
C SER A 50 3.84 -7.90 6.94
N GLY A 51 2.76 -7.98 6.16
CA GLY A 51 2.27 -9.24 5.60
C GLY A 51 2.97 -9.65 4.30
N HIS A 52 3.02 -10.95 4.04
CA HIS A 52 3.35 -11.49 2.72
C HIS A 52 2.09 -11.60 1.86
N TYR A 53 2.08 -11.00 0.68
CA TYR A 53 0.89 -10.97 -0.18
C TYR A 53 1.04 -11.83 -1.42
N GLU A 54 -0.06 -12.43 -1.82
CA GLU A 54 -0.20 -13.15 -3.08
C GLU A 54 -1.51 -12.73 -3.76
N VAL A 55 -1.52 -12.76 -5.09
CA VAL A 55 -2.74 -12.62 -5.89
C VAL A 55 -2.96 -13.92 -6.65
N GLU A 56 -4.16 -14.46 -6.56
CA GLU A 56 -4.54 -15.65 -7.30
C GLU A 56 -5.07 -15.27 -8.69
N VAL A 57 -4.37 -15.69 -9.74
CA VAL A 57 -4.74 -15.46 -11.14
C VAL A 57 -4.89 -16.81 -11.81
N ALA A 58 -6.10 -17.10 -12.31
CA ALA A 58 -6.43 -18.36 -12.98
C ALA A 58 -6.03 -19.62 -12.18
N GLY A 59 -6.23 -19.61 -10.86
CA GLY A 59 -5.94 -20.74 -9.97
C GLY A 59 -4.46 -20.87 -9.56
N MET A 60 -3.60 -19.94 -9.97
CA MET A 60 -2.19 -19.87 -9.56
C MET A 60 -1.94 -18.67 -8.66
N ARG A 61 -1.18 -18.85 -7.58
CA ARG A 61 -0.80 -17.74 -6.68
C ARG A 61 0.53 -17.13 -7.11
N PHE A 62 0.52 -15.81 -7.24
CA PHE A 62 1.70 -15.02 -7.57
C PHE A 62 2.02 -14.07 -6.43
N GLU A 63 3.28 -14.05 -5.97
CA GLU A 63 3.76 -13.12 -4.96
C GLU A 63 3.56 -11.66 -5.40
N ALA A 64 3.07 -10.83 -4.49
CA ALA A 64 2.77 -9.43 -4.73
C ALA A 64 3.42 -8.54 -3.67
N LYS A 65 4.05 -7.45 -4.13
CA LYS A 65 4.53 -6.39 -3.24
C LYS A 65 3.44 -5.36 -3.01
N VAL A 66 3.02 -5.19 -1.77
CA VAL A 66 2.04 -4.17 -1.38
C VAL A 66 2.66 -2.76 -1.39
N ASN A 67 1.87 -1.76 -1.76
CA ASN A 67 2.24 -0.34 -1.67
C ASN A 67 1.01 0.45 -1.19
N LEU A 68 1.16 1.27 -0.16
CA LEU A 68 0.08 2.16 0.33
C LEU A 68 -0.13 3.38 -0.58
N HIS A 69 0.90 3.73 -1.34
CA HIS A 69 0.90 4.86 -2.25
C HIS A 69 1.24 4.44 -3.67
N SER A 70 0.92 5.32 -4.62
CA SER A 70 1.32 5.13 -6.00
C SER A 70 2.84 4.96 -6.11
N PRO A 71 3.33 3.94 -6.84
CA PRO A 71 4.76 3.72 -6.97
C PRO A 71 5.42 4.91 -7.70
N ASN A 72 6.68 5.17 -7.33
CA ASN A 72 7.48 6.16 -8.04
C ASN A 72 7.83 5.63 -9.43
N LEU A 73 7.32 6.31 -10.45
CA LEU A 73 7.60 6.01 -11.84
C LEU A 73 8.90 6.70 -12.23
N PRO A 74 9.89 5.99 -12.80
CA PRO A 74 11.03 6.64 -13.42
C PRO A 74 10.55 7.46 -14.62
N THR A 75 10.82 8.76 -14.61
CA THR A 75 10.48 9.69 -15.69
C THR A 75 11.75 10.09 -16.46
N LYS A 76 11.57 10.37 -17.76
CA LYS A 76 12.67 10.76 -18.66
C LYS A 76 13.25 12.15 -18.34
N PHE A 77 12.48 12.97 -17.62
CA PHE A 77 12.85 14.29 -17.14
C PHE A 77 12.58 14.37 -15.65
N PRO A 78 13.39 15.09 -14.85
CA PRO A 78 13.10 15.27 -13.43
C PRO A 78 11.72 15.91 -13.26
N ASP A 79 10.80 15.18 -12.62
CA ASP A 79 9.43 15.63 -12.35
C ASP A 79 9.44 16.71 -11.25
N LYS A 80 9.80 17.94 -11.62
CA LYS A 80 9.78 19.10 -10.72
C LYS A 80 8.39 19.33 -10.08
N GLU A 81 7.30 18.93 -10.75
CA GLU A 81 5.94 19.02 -10.21
C GLU A 81 5.61 17.92 -9.18
N ARG A 82 6.16 16.70 -9.30
CA ARG A 82 6.03 15.68 -8.24
C ARG A 82 6.81 16.08 -6.98
N GLU A 83 7.96 16.74 -7.15
CA GLU A 83 8.73 17.27 -6.01
C GLU A 83 7.94 18.33 -5.21
N ALA A 84 7.03 19.06 -5.86
CA ALA A 84 6.17 20.06 -5.25
C ALA A 84 4.88 19.51 -4.63
N TYR A 85 4.50 18.26 -4.92
CA TYR A 85 3.25 17.65 -4.40
C TYR A 85 3.46 17.09 -2.99
N HIS A 86 3.14 17.91 -1.98
CA HIS A 86 3.40 17.60 -0.57
C HIS A 86 2.30 16.80 0.15
N ALA A 87 1.17 16.51 -0.50
CA ALA A 87 -0.03 16.02 0.18
C ALA A 87 0.03 14.57 0.71
N THR A 88 0.96 13.73 0.23
CA THR A 88 0.99 12.27 0.52
C THR A 88 2.36 11.75 0.96
N ARG A 89 3.28 12.63 1.39
CA ARG A 89 4.57 12.20 1.96
C ARG A 89 4.51 12.20 3.48
N ASP A 90 4.66 11.02 4.07
CA ASP A 90 4.95 10.87 5.50
C ASP A 90 6.23 11.64 5.84
N LYS A 91 6.11 12.62 6.74
CA LYS A 91 7.26 13.35 7.27
C LYS A 91 7.99 12.48 8.29
N GLN A 92 9.16 11.98 7.94
CA GLN A 92 10.19 11.66 8.93
C GLN A 92 10.72 13.01 9.46
N GLY A 93 10.06 13.56 10.50
CA GLY A 93 10.47 14.83 11.12
C GLY A 93 9.37 15.78 11.60
N GLN A 94 8.11 15.33 11.78
CA GLN A 94 7.03 16.16 12.32
C GLN A 94 6.82 16.00 13.83
N ALA A 95 7.86 15.59 14.58
CA ALA A 95 7.79 15.59 16.05
C ALA A 95 8.14 16.96 16.65
N ASP A 96 8.89 17.80 15.93
CA ASP A 96 9.46 19.04 16.48
C ASP A 96 8.61 20.30 16.25
N LEU A 97 7.51 20.19 15.47
CA LEU A 97 6.60 21.30 15.17
C LEU A 97 5.35 21.34 16.07
N LEU A 98 5.21 20.40 17.02
CA LEU A 98 4.08 20.30 17.95
C LEU A 98 4.48 20.53 19.42
N SER A 99 5.74 20.85 19.72
CA SER A 99 6.14 21.27 21.06
C SER A 99 5.68 22.71 21.31
N TYR A 100 4.47 22.87 21.83
CA TYR A 100 4.00 24.12 22.42
C TYR A 100 4.74 24.31 23.76
N GLU A 101 5.69 25.26 23.84
CA GLU A 101 6.15 25.78 25.14
C GLU A 101 5.12 26.78 25.66
N THR A 102 4.46 26.43 26.75
CA THR A 102 3.68 27.40 27.54
C THR A 102 4.64 28.09 28.52
N LYS A 103 4.95 29.37 28.28
CA LYS A 103 5.60 30.23 29.27
C LYS A 103 4.53 30.87 30.16
N TYR A 104 4.61 30.58 31.45
CA TYR A 104 4.00 31.39 32.52
C TYR A 104 4.85 32.63 32.78
#